data_AF-A0A835FS99-F1
#
_entry.id   AF-A0A835FS99-F1
#
_cell.length_a   1.000
_cell.length_b   1.000
_cell.length_c   1.000
_cell.angle_alpha   90.00
_cell.angle_beta   90.00
_cell.angle_gamma   90.00
#
_symmetry.space_group_name_H-M   'P 1'
#
loop_
_entity.id
_entity.type
_entity.pdbx_description
1 polymer ?
#
loop_
_entity_poly.entity_id
_entity_poly.type
_entity_poly.pdbx_seq_one_letter_code
_entity_poly.pdbx_strand_id
1 'polypeptide(L)'
;MLSCRDLAARVAREEDAPVPDNAPGQTNTSTPRTSRPLPLPDKISPVRSYTTDHPPHSSNVIHCVCTISNDNLSLQAPFWWIHLDAIDDGAPGGDHQIAASLPCSTAMDKAYVAILTFVFLLVLRYLVGRRVGAGGKGGNNGKQGKQAATRLPPSPPSVPFLGHLHLAKTPFHATLARLAAAHGPVFSMLMGSRRAVVVSSPELAKECFTENDVVFANRPLFPSQRILSFDGASLSMASYGPYWRNLRRVAAVQLLSAHRVACMSPVISGEVRAMVRRMNRAAAAADGGAARVQMKRRLFELSLSVLMETIAQTKTSRTEANADSDMSPEAHEFKQIVDDVVPHLGTANLWDYLPVLRWFDVFGVMKKLVDAVNRREVFLRRLIDAERLRENGGGNDGEKKSVIAVLLSLQKSEPEVYTDTMIMSLCATTSTTTEWAMALLLNNPEVLKKAQAEIDTAVGTSRLITPDDLPRLTYLHCIISETLRLYPAAPLLLPHESAADCKVGGYDVPRGTILLVNVYAIHRDPAVWEDPGEFRPERFEGGKAEGRLLMPFGMGRRKCPGETLALRTIGLVLGTLIQCFDWDRVDGVEVDMTEGGGLTIPMTVPLEAMCRPRAALRGVLQGL
;
A
#
# COMPACT_ATOMS: atom_id res chain seq x y z
N MET A 1 4.53 31.46 3.59
CA MET A 1 5.53 30.40 3.81
C MET A 1 6.24 30.62 5.13
N LEU A 2 6.20 29.67 6.06
CA LEU A 2 7.16 29.59 7.16
C LEU A 2 8.35 28.75 6.66
N SER A 3 9.56 29.19 6.92
CA SER A 3 10.80 28.55 6.47
C SER A 3 10.90 27.12 7.03
N CYS A 4 11.47 26.17 6.27
CA CYS A 4 11.74 24.80 6.74
C CYS A 4 12.56 24.75 8.05
N ARG A 5 13.28 25.82 8.39
CA ARG A 5 13.96 25.96 9.70
C ARG A 5 12.98 26.15 10.87
N ASP A 6 11.88 26.86 10.65
CA ASP A 6 10.89 27.16 11.70
C ASP A 6 10.03 25.94 12.04
N LEU A 7 9.81 25.04 11.07
CA LEU A 7 9.10 23.79 11.28
C LEU A 7 9.94 22.78 12.07
N ALA A 8 11.23 22.66 11.74
CA ALA A 8 12.16 21.80 12.48
C ALA A 8 12.37 22.28 13.93
N ALA A 9 12.45 23.60 14.15
CA ALA A 9 12.61 24.18 15.48
C ALA A 9 11.32 24.14 16.33
N ARG A 10 10.14 23.99 15.72
CA ARG A 10 8.88 23.75 16.44
C ARG A 10 8.71 22.28 16.83
N VAL A 11 9.05 21.35 15.94
CA VAL A 11 9.04 19.90 16.22
C VAL A 11 9.99 19.57 17.37
N ALA A 12 11.21 20.13 17.38
CA ALA A 12 12.16 19.91 18.48
C ALA A 12 11.68 20.48 19.83
N ARG A 13 10.86 21.56 19.83
CA ARG A 13 10.36 22.18 21.07
C ARG A 13 9.12 21.48 21.64
N GLU A 14 8.36 20.76 20.82
CA GLU A 14 7.23 19.93 21.27
C GLU A 14 7.65 18.52 21.72
N GLU A 15 8.86 18.06 21.37
CA GLU A 15 9.39 16.75 21.77
C GLU A 15 9.92 16.70 23.21
N ASP A 16 10.25 17.85 23.82
CA ASP A 16 10.85 17.96 25.17
C ASP A 16 9.85 18.37 26.28
N ALA A 17 8.55 18.47 26.00
CA ALA A 17 7.57 18.85 27.02
C ALA A 17 7.34 17.71 28.04
N PRO A 18 7.59 17.92 29.35
CA PRO A 18 7.32 16.92 30.37
C PRO A 18 5.80 16.73 30.58
N VAL A 19 5.41 15.49 30.87
CA VAL A 19 4.03 15.13 31.25
C VAL A 19 3.68 15.82 32.59
N PRO A 20 2.50 16.45 32.74
CA PRO A 20 2.11 17.00 34.04
C PRO A 20 1.77 15.86 35.02
N ASP A 21 2.52 15.82 36.13
CA ASP A 21 2.25 14.98 37.29
C ASP A 21 0.98 15.45 38.01
N ASN A 22 0.03 14.54 38.21
CA ASN A 22 -1.04 14.70 39.19
C ASN A 22 -0.85 13.67 40.31
N ALA A 23 -0.60 14.16 41.53
CA ALA A 23 -0.43 13.43 42.79
C ALA A 23 -1.73 13.45 43.64
N PRO A 24 -1.79 12.90 44.88
CA PRO A 24 -1.19 11.68 45.43
C PRO A 24 -2.20 10.77 46.18
N GLY A 25 -1.78 9.54 46.50
CA GLY A 25 -2.14 8.87 47.76
C GLY A 25 -3.08 7.66 47.67
N GLN A 26 -2.54 6.46 47.82
CA GLN A 26 -2.83 5.56 48.94
C GLN A 26 -1.92 4.32 48.88
N THR A 27 -1.11 4.16 49.92
CA THR A 27 -0.31 2.99 50.23
C THR A 27 -1.21 1.80 50.54
N ASN A 28 -1.00 0.66 49.88
CA ASN A 28 -1.34 -0.63 50.46
C ASN A 28 -0.33 -1.70 50.02
N THR A 29 0.26 -2.31 51.03
CA THR A 29 1.17 -3.45 50.99
C THR A 29 0.41 -4.74 50.66
N SER A 30 0.83 -5.47 49.63
CA SER A 30 0.61 -6.92 49.56
C SER A 30 1.59 -7.58 48.58
N THR A 31 2.15 -8.68 49.05
CA THR A 31 3.18 -9.57 48.51
C THR A 31 2.98 -10.08 47.07
N PRO A 32 4.07 -10.42 46.34
CA PRO A 32 3.96 -10.91 44.96
C PRO A 32 3.58 -12.39 44.93
N ARG A 33 2.43 -12.71 44.33
CA ARG A 33 2.11 -14.06 43.86
C ARG A 33 2.80 -14.29 42.52
N THR A 34 3.68 -15.30 42.51
CA THR A 34 4.28 -15.89 41.32
C THR A 34 3.22 -16.59 40.47
N SER A 35 2.98 -16.11 39.25
CA SER A 35 2.22 -16.83 38.23
C SER A 35 3.18 -17.43 37.19
N ARG A 36 3.21 -18.76 37.16
CA ARG A 36 3.95 -19.59 36.18
C ARG A 36 3.56 -19.26 34.73
N PRO A 37 4.51 -19.26 33.78
CA PRO A 37 4.21 -19.35 32.35
C PRO A 37 3.83 -20.80 31.96
N LEU A 38 2.87 -20.93 31.04
CA LEU A 38 2.52 -22.20 30.37
C LEU A 38 3.57 -22.56 29.30
N PRO A 39 3.84 -23.85 29.03
CA PRO A 39 5.00 -24.30 28.28
C PRO A 39 4.80 -24.22 26.75
N LEU A 40 5.87 -23.84 26.04
CA LEU A 40 6.06 -24.04 24.61
C LEU A 40 6.38 -25.53 24.33
N PRO A 41 5.90 -26.12 23.22
CA PRO A 41 6.34 -27.44 22.81
C PRO A 41 7.65 -27.36 22.02
N ASP A 42 8.72 -27.91 22.60
CA ASP A 42 9.93 -28.30 21.88
C ASP A 42 9.69 -29.60 21.11
N LYS A 43 10.08 -29.62 19.82
CA LYS A 43 10.84 -30.66 19.10
C LYS A 43 10.54 -30.63 17.60
N ILE A 44 11.49 -30.14 16.81
CA ILE A 44 11.72 -30.65 15.44
C ILE A 44 13.21 -30.99 15.35
N SER A 45 13.49 -32.27 15.11
CA SER A 45 14.82 -32.84 14.93
C SER A 45 15.45 -32.45 13.58
N PRO A 46 16.79 -32.47 13.45
CA PRO A 46 17.49 -31.98 12.27
C PRO A 46 17.44 -32.99 11.11
N VAL A 47 17.28 -32.46 9.88
CA VAL A 47 17.34 -33.24 8.64
C VAL A 47 18.80 -33.48 8.25
N ARG A 48 19.11 -34.75 7.94
CA ARG A 48 20.40 -35.29 7.50
C ARG A 48 20.90 -34.64 6.21
N SER A 49 22.20 -34.38 6.20
CA SER A 49 23.04 -34.18 5.02
C SER A 49 23.10 -35.44 4.14
N TYR A 50 22.91 -35.28 2.83
CA TYR A 50 23.40 -36.23 1.83
C TYR A 50 24.25 -35.49 0.80
N THR A 51 25.54 -35.85 0.78
CA THR A 51 26.52 -35.57 -0.26
C THR A 51 26.46 -36.67 -1.33
N THR A 52 26.46 -36.30 -2.60
CA THR A 52 26.93 -37.17 -3.70
C THR A 52 27.50 -36.31 -4.84
N ASP A 53 28.71 -36.66 -5.25
CA ASP A 53 29.54 -36.06 -6.30
C ASP A 53 29.25 -36.59 -7.73
N HIS A 54 29.23 -35.66 -8.70
CA HIS A 54 29.81 -35.69 -10.08
C HIS A 54 29.32 -36.66 -11.22
N PRO A 55 29.64 -36.43 -12.54
CA PRO A 55 29.40 -35.29 -13.48
C PRO A 55 28.86 -35.76 -14.90
N PRO A 56 29.22 -35.19 -16.09
CA PRO A 56 28.40 -34.31 -16.95
C PRO A 56 27.98 -34.89 -18.35
N HIS A 57 27.00 -34.25 -19.04
CA HIS A 57 27.03 -33.83 -20.48
C HIS A 57 25.65 -33.59 -21.15
N SER A 58 25.63 -32.56 -22.01
CA SER A 58 24.91 -32.36 -23.30
C SER A 58 23.37 -32.25 -23.38
N SER A 59 22.94 -31.02 -23.70
CA SER A 59 22.03 -30.57 -24.78
C SER A 59 20.82 -31.43 -25.21
N ASN A 60 19.61 -30.87 -25.10
CA ASN A 60 18.78 -30.56 -26.27
C ASN A 60 17.56 -29.69 -25.94
N VAL A 61 17.29 -28.78 -26.88
CA VAL A 61 16.22 -27.79 -26.94
C VAL A 61 14.92 -28.42 -27.43
N ILE A 62 13.77 -28.14 -26.80
CA ILE A 62 12.47 -28.05 -27.46
C ILE A 62 11.67 -26.89 -26.84
N HIS A 63 11.36 -25.89 -27.68
CA HIS A 63 10.44 -24.80 -27.43
C HIS A 63 9.00 -25.31 -27.31
N CYS A 64 8.23 -24.78 -26.35
CA CYS A 64 6.77 -24.75 -26.47
C CYS A 64 6.26 -23.41 -25.94
N VAL A 65 5.87 -22.55 -26.89
CA VAL A 65 5.25 -21.24 -26.67
C VAL A 65 3.75 -21.48 -26.61
N CYS A 66 3.12 -21.17 -25.47
CA CYS A 66 1.66 -21.04 -25.38
C CYS A 66 1.31 -19.64 -24.87
N THR A 67 1.02 -18.77 -25.82
CA THR A 67 0.22 -17.54 -25.63
C THR A 67 -1.23 -17.93 -25.40
N ILE A 68 -1.80 -17.55 -24.25
CA ILE A 68 -3.25 -17.56 -24.04
C ILE A 68 -3.69 -16.10 -23.90
N SER A 69 -4.26 -15.59 -24.99
CA SER A 69 -5.17 -14.45 -25.00
C SER A 69 -6.49 -14.91 -24.36
N ASN A 70 -7.11 -14.08 -23.53
CA ASN A 70 -8.49 -14.32 -23.13
C ASN A 70 -9.26 -13.01 -23.18
N ASP A 71 -10.06 -12.91 -24.24
CA ASP A 71 -11.08 -11.89 -24.46
C ASP A 71 -12.30 -12.13 -23.55
N ASN A 72 -12.87 -10.99 -23.15
CA ASN A 72 -14.28 -10.71 -22.87
C ASN A 72 -15.26 -11.87 -22.63
N LEU A 73 -15.97 -11.80 -21.50
CA LEU A 73 -17.40 -12.15 -21.45
C LEU A 73 -18.12 -11.37 -20.34
N SER A 74 -18.73 -10.26 -20.77
CA SER A 74 -19.94 -9.68 -20.19
C SER A 74 -21.11 -10.62 -20.42
N LEU A 75 -21.91 -10.95 -19.41
CA LEU A 75 -23.27 -11.46 -19.64
C LEU A 75 -24.24 -10.99 -18.56
N GLN A 76 -25.23 -10.24 -19.03
CA GLN A 76 -26.49 -9.90 -18.37
C GLN A 76 -27.38 -11.16 -18.24
N ALA A 77 -28.23 -11.19 -17.22
CA ALA A 77 -29.35 -12.12 -17.09
C ALA A 77 -30.42 -11.86 -18.19
N PRO A 78 -31.35 -12.79 -18.52
CA PRO A 78 -32.51 -13.05 -17.65
C PRO A 78 -33.11 -14.49 -17.67
N PHE A 79 -34.17 -14.59 -16.86
CA PHE A 79 -35.07 -15.66 -16.40
C PHE A 79 -35.88 -16.54 -17.39
N TRP A 80 -36.21 -17.76 -16.88
CA TRP A 80 -37.44 -18.60 -16.94
C TRP A 80 -37.91 -19.43 -18.19
N TRP A 81 -38.12 -20.74 -17.90
CA TRP A 81 -39.22 -21.68 -18.26
C TRP A 81 -39.25 -22.51 -19.59
N ILE A 82 -39.31 -23.85 -19.38
CA ILE A 82 -40.27 -24.86 -19.93
C ILE A 82 -39.92 -25.74 -21.16
N HIS A 83 -39.82 -27.04 -20.84
CA HIS A 83 -40.30 -28.29 -21.47
C HIS A 83 -39.66 -29.01 -22.68
N LEU A 84 -39.45 -30.31 -22.37
CA LEU A 84 -39.71 -31.57 -23.08
C LEU A 84 -38.75 -32.06 -24.18
N ASP A 85 -38.20 -33.26 -23.88
CA ASP A 85 -38.22 -34.51 -24.64
C ASP A 85 -37.94 -34.47 -26.14
N ALA A 86 -37.24 -35.41 -26.78
CA ALA A 86 -36.48 -36.62 -26.45
C ALA A 86 -35.88 -37.06 -27.83
N ILE A 87 -35.29 -38.26 -27.90
CA ILE A 87 -34.75 -38.96 -29.08
C ILE A 87 -33.25 -38.70 -29.27
N ASP A 88 -32.31 -39.52 -28.80
CA ASP A 88 -32.10 -40.99 -28.81
C ASP A 88 -31.26 -41.48 -30.01
N ASP A 89 -30.34 -42.38 -29.66
CA ASP A 89 -29.46 -43.26 -30.45
C ASP A 89 -28.20 -42.75 -31.18
N GLY A 90 -27.05 -43.35 -30.81
CA GLY A 90 -25.92 -43.53 -31.73
C GLY A 90 -24.50 -43.58 -31.15
N ALA A 91 -24.18 -44.50 -30.22
CA ALA A 91 -22.81 -44.97 -29.97
C ALA A 91 -22.44 -46.06 -31.03
N PRO A 92 -21.16 -46.40 -31.35
CA PRO A 92 -20.06 -46.55 -30.38
C PRO A 92 -18.62 -46.18 -30.82
N GLY A 93 -17.76 -46.01 -29.81
CA GLY A 93 -16.43 -46.64 -29.78
C GLY A 93 -15.22 -45.80 -30.21
N GLY A 94 -14.45 -45.30 -29.22
CA GLY A 94 -13.11 -44.76 -29.44
C GLY A 94 -12.50 -44.14 -28.18
N ASP A 95 -11.99 -44.97 -27.27
CA ASP A 95 -11.33 -44.57 -26.03
C ASP A 95 -10.00 -43.84 -26.28
N HIS A 96 -9.98 -42.54 -26.06
CA HIS A 96 -8.78 -41.81 -25.65
C HIS A 96 -9.14 -40.89 -24.46
N GLN A 97 -8.73 -41.30 -23.26
CA GLN A 97 -8.84 -40.51 -22.03
C GLN A 97 -8.00 -39.23 -22.16
N ILE A 98 -8.67 -38.11 -22.43
CA ILE A 98 -8.17 -36.77 -22.12
C ILE A 98 -8.62 -36.48 -20.68
N ALA A 99 -7.69 -36.56 -19.73
CA ALA A 99 -7.89 -36.07 -18.37
C ALA A 99 -7.96 -34.54 -18.40
N ALA A 100 -9.15 -33.98 -18.62
CA ALA A 100 -9.44 -32.57 -18.44
C ALA A 100 -9.43 -32.26 -16.93
N SER A 101 -8.43 -31.53 -16.49
CA SER A 101 -8.33 -30.96 -15.15
C SER A 101 -9.31 -29.79 -14.99
N LEU A 102 -10.52 -30.09 -14.52
CA LEU A 102 -11.35 -29.11 -13.80
C LEU A 102 -10.72 -28.85 -12.42
N PRO A 103 -10.48 -27.58 -12.04
CA PRO A 103 -11.08 -27.14 -10.79
C PRO A 103 -11.37 -25.62 -10.75
N CYS A 104 -12.65 -25.25 -10.66
CA CYS A 104 -13.03 -23.93 -10.11
C CYS A 104 -14.41 -23.94 -9.43
N SER A 105 -15.29 -24.90 -9.75
CA SER A 105 -16.64 -24.96 -9.14
C SER A 105 -16.66 -25.42 -7.68
N THR A 106 -15.84 -26.41 -7.31
CA THR A 106 -15.98 -27.10 -6.01
C THR A 106 -15.50 -26.31 -4.80
N ALA A 107 -14.69 -25.27 -5.00
CA ALA A 107 -14.20 -24.40 -3.92
C ALA A 107 -15.24 -23.36 -3.50
N MET A 108 -16.01 -22.81 -4.46
CA MET A 108 -17.12 -21.90 -4.16
C MET A 108 -18.26 -22.61 -3.44
N ASP A 109 -18.58 -23.84 -3.85
CA ASP A 109 -19.66 -24.62 -3.23
C ASP A 109 -19.37 -24.94 -1.76
N LYS A 110 -18.12 -25.27 -1.41
CA LYS A 110 -17.70 -25.54 -0.02
C LYS A 110 -17.71 -24.29 0.85
N ALA A 111 -17.33 -23.13 0.30
CA ALA A 111 -17.36 -21.85 1.02
C ALA A 111 -18.81 -21.42 1.33
N TYR A 112 -19.71 -21.57 0.35
CA TYR A 112 -21.12 -21.25 0.51
C TYR A 112 -21.79 -22.18 1.55
N VAL A 113 -21.50 -23.47 1.50
CA VAL A 113 -21.99 -24.44 2.49
C VAL A 113 -21.47 -24.13 3.90
N ALA A 114 -20.18 -23.79 4.05
CA ALA A 114 -19.61 -23.44 5.36
C ALA A 114 -20.21 -22.15 5.93
N ILE A 115 -20.38 -21.11 5.11
CA ILE A 115 -20.99 -19.84 5.52
C ILE A 115 -22.46 -20.05 5.89
N LEU A 116 -23.23 -20.75 5.05
CA LEU A 116 -24.64 -21.05 5.32
C LEU A 116 -24.80 -21.93 6.57
N THR A 117 -23.92 -22.91 6.78
CA THR A 117 -23.94 -23.77 7.98
C THR A 117 -23.63 -22.97 9.22
N PHE A 118 -22.64 -22.07 9.19
CA PHE A 118 -22.30 -21.23 10.34
C PHE A 118 -23.39 -20.19 10.66
N VAL A 119 -23.96 -19.56 9.64
CA VAL A 119 -25.13 -18.66 9.80
C VAL A 119 -26.32 -19.43 10.34
N PHE A 120 -26.59 -20.63 9.82
CA PHE A 120 -27.64 -21.51 10.33
C PHE A 120 -27.42 -21.89 11.79
N LEU A 121 -26.20 -22.25 12.19
CA LEU A 121 -25.87 -22.55 13.59
C LEU A 121 -25.99 -21.34 14.52
N LEU A 122 -25.64 -20.14 14.05
CA LEU A 122 -25.82 -18.90 14.82
C LEU A 122 -27.30 -18.52 14.97
N VAL A 123 -28.09 -18.65 13.91
CA VAL A 123 -29.54 -18.46 13.94
C VAL A 123 -30.20 -19.51 14.83
N LEU A 124 -29.79 -20.78 14.74
CA LEU A 124 -30.28 -21.86 15.59
C LEU A 124 -29.95 -21.57 17.06
N ARG A 125 -28.72 -21.13 17.37
CA ARG A 125 -28.31 -20.76 18.73
C ARG A 125 -29.07 -19.54 19.25
N TYR A 126 -29.35 -18.54 18.40
CA TYR A 126 -30.17 -17.38 18.75
C TYR A 126 -31.63 -17.77 19.04
N LEU A 127 -32.22 -18.62 18.20
CA LEU A 127 -33.60 -19.12 18.36
C LEU A 127 -33.74 -20.05 19.57
N VAL A 128 -32.76 -20.91 19.83
CA VAL A 128 -32.72 -21.79 21.01
C VAL A 128 -32.48 -20.99 22.29
N GLY A 129 -31.60 -19.98 22.27
CA GLY A 129 -31.39 -19.06 23.40
C GLY A 129 -32.65 -18.26 23.77
N ARG A 130 -33.53 -18.00 22.80
CA ARG A 130 -34.82 -17.34 23.03
C ARG A 130 -35.88 -18.26 23.67
N ARG A 131 -35.73 -19.58 23.56
CA ARG A 131 -36.62 -20.57 24.20
C ARG A 131 -36.26 -20.89 25.66
N VAL A 132 -35.08 -20.51 26.13
CA VAL A 132 -34.62 -20.76 27.53
C VAL A 132 -34.76 -19.51 28.42
N GLY A 133 -35.18 -18.36 27.87
CA GLY A 133 -35.29 -17.08 28.59
C GLY A 133 -36.71 -16.61 28.92
N ALA A 134 -37.72 -17.49 28.90
CA ALA A 134 -39.10 -17.14 29.24
C ALA A 134 -39.54 -17.89 30.51
N GLY A 135 -39.03 -17.47 31.67
CA GLY A 135 -39.44 -18.01 32.96
C GLY A 135 -38.65 -17.42 34.13
N GLY A 136 -39.08 -16.27 34.66
CA GLY A 136 -38.51 -15.71 35.89
C GLY A 136 -38.93 -14.27 36.16
N LYS A 137 -40.07 -14.09 36.84
CA LYS A 137 -40.43 -12.83 37.54
C LYS A 137 -39.50 -12.65 38.74
N GLY A 138 -38.98 -11.45 38.94
CA GLY A 138 -38.29 -11.06 40.17
C GLY A 138 -37.88 -9.59 40.10
N GLY A 139 -38.67 -8.71 40.71
CA GLY A 139 -38.36 -7.29 40.79
C GLY A 139 -37.19 -7.02 41.73
N ASN A 140 -36.39 -6.01 41.41
CA ASN A 140 -35.72 -5.23 42.44
C ASN A 140 -35.47 -3.79 41.96
N ASN A 141 -35.86 -2.85 42.82
CA ASN A 141 -35.71 -1.41 42.66
C ASN A 141 -34.24 -1.05 42.92
N GLY A 142 -33.50 -0.66 41.88
CA GLY A 142 -32.14 -0.16 41.98
C GLY A 142 -32.04 1.17 41.24
N LYS A 143 -31.79 2.25 41.98
CA LYS A 143 -31.60 3.62 41.47
C LYS A 143 -30.57 3.66 40.33
N GLN A 144 -31.03 3.70 39.08
CA GLN A 144 -30.19 4.02 37.93
C GLN A 144 -29.97 5.53 37.89
N GLY A 145 -28.76 5.98 38.22
CA GLY A 145 -28.29 7.28 37.77
C GLY A 145 -28.38 7.32 36.24
N LYS A 146 -29.03 8.34 35.68
CA LYS A 146 -29.09 8.57 34.22
C LYS A 146 -27.66 8.69 33.69
N GLN A 147 -27.09 7.61 33.16
CA GLN A 147 -25.95 7.71 32.26
C GLN A 147 -26.44 8.48 31.04
N ALA A 148 -25.80 9.61 30.73
CA ALA A 148 -26.08 10.37 29.52
C ALA A 148 -25.96 9.41 28.32
N ALA A 149 -26.99 9.38 27.47
CA ALA A 149 -26.99 8.51 26.30
C ALA A 149 -25.81 8.86 25.40
N THR A 150 -24.97 7.88 25.06
CA THR A 150 -23.83 8.06 24.18
C THR A 150 -24.30 8.50 22.80
N ARG A 151 -23.78 9.63 22.32
CA ARG A 151 -24.15 10.23 21.04
C ARG A 151 -23.19 9.74 19.97
N LEU A 152 -23.44 8.53 19.45
CA LEU A 152 -22.63 7.94 18.38
C LEU A 152 -22.90 8.66 17.04
N PRO A 153 -21.92 8.66 16.10
CA PRO A 153 -22.14 9.16 14.75
C PRO A 153 -23.28 8.41 14.03
N PRO A 154 -23.97 9.03 13.06
CA PRO A 154 -24.96 8.36 12.22
C PRO A 154 -24.41 7.05 11.64
N SER A 155 -25.25 6.05 11.42
CA SER A 155 -24.84 4.76 10.86
C SER A 155 -25.78 4.36 9.73
N PRO A 156 -25.27 3.78 8.63
CA PRO A 156 -26.11 3.04 7.70
C PRO A 156 -26.78 1.85 8.41
N PRO A 157 -27.82 1.25 7.79
CA PRO A 157 -28.41 0.02 8.30
C PRO A 157 -27.38 -1.11 8.40
N SER A 158 -27.36 -1.78 9.56
CA SER A 158 -26.46 -2.90 9.83
C SER A 158 -27.19 -4.24 9.77
N VAL A 159 -26.50 -5.28 9.29
CA VAL A 159 -27.01 -6.64 9.30
C VAL A 159 -26.60 -7.31 10.61
N PRO A 160 -27.49 -8.06 11.31
CA PRO A 160 -27.11 -8.78 12.53
C PRO A 160 -25.87 -9.66 12.33
N PHE A 161 -24.95 -9.64 13.30
CA PHE A 161 -23.65 -10.35 13.32
C PHE A 161 -22.61 -9.93 12.27
N LEU A 162 -23.04 -9.60 11.04
CA LEU A 162 -22.16 -9.19 9.96
C LEU A 162 -21.80 -7.69 10.03
N GLY A 163 -22.64 -6.89 10.68
CA GLY A 163 -22.54 -5.44 10.68
C GLY A 163 -22.66 -4.90 9.26
N HIS A 164 -21.62 -4.21 8.82
CA HIS A 164 -21.53 -3.51 7.55
C HIS A 164 -20.56 -4.16 6.55
N LEU A 165 -20.10 -5.39 6.79
CA LEU A 165 -19.18 -6.06 5.86
C LEU A 165 -19.77 -6.27 4.46
N HIS A 166 -21.10 -6.30 4.34
CA HIS A 166 -21.81 -6.33 3.05
C HIS A 166 -21.61 -5.04 2.19
N LEU A 167 -21.15 -3.95 2.82
CA LEU A 167 -20.78 -2.68 2.16
C LEU A 167 -19.29 -2.60 1.80
N ALA A 168 -18.48 -3.61 2.14
CA ALA A 168 -17.05 -3.68 1.82
C ALA A 168 -16.81 -4.08 0.34
N LYS A 169 -17.38 -3.31 -0.60
CA LYS A 169 -17.25 -3.52 -2.04
C LYS A 169 -16.05 -2.75 -2.60
N THR A 170 -15.34 -3.33 -3.57
CA THR A 170 -14.24 -2.68 -4.29
C THR A 170 -14.79 -1.72 -5.36
N PRO A 171 -14.25 -0.49 -5.50
CA PRO A 171 -13.30 0.16 -4.60
C PRO A 171 -13.96 0.67 -3.31
N PHE A 172 -13.35 0.35 -2.16
CA PHE A 172 -13.97 0.58 -0.85
C PHE A 172 -14.08 2.07 -0.50
N HIS A 173 -13.06 2.87 -0.84
CA HIS A 173 -13.07 4.32 -0.64
C HIS A 173 -14.21 5.02 -1.37
N ALA A 174 -14.53 4.60 -2.59
CA ALA A 174 -15.65 5.14 -3.37
C ALA A 174 -17.00 4.76 -2.73
N THR A 175 -17.12 3.55 -2.18
CA THR A 175 -18.31 3.17 -1.41
C THR A 175 -18.46 4.01 -0.14
N LEU A 176 -17.38 4.27 0.59
CA LEU A 176 -17.40 5.17 1.75
C LEU A 176 -17.74 6.62 1.37
N ALA A 177 -17.28 7.10 0.21
CA ALA A 177 -17.61 8.44 -0.28
C ALA A 177 -19.12 8.59 -0.55
N ARG A 178 -19.75 7.58 -1.18
CA ARG A 178 -21.21 7.55 -1.38
C ARG A 178 -21.98 7.51 -0.06
N LEU A 179 -21.49 6.75 0.92
CA LEU A 179 -22.10 6.72 2.25
C LEU A 179 -21.96 8.07 2.97
N ALA A 180 -20.82 8.76 2.83
CA ALA A 180 -20.63 10.10 3.39
C ALA A 180 -21.65 11.10 2.81
N ALA A 181 -21.93 11.02 1.50
CA ALA A 181 -22.96 11.87 0.88
C ALA A 181 -24.37 11.62 1.46
N ALA A 182 -24.67 10.39 1.90
CA ALA A 182 -25.98 10.03 2.46
C ALA A 182 -26.10 10.25 3.97
N HIS A 183 -25.02 10.09 4.73
CA HIS A 183 -25.02 10.09 6.20
C HIS A 183 -24.30 11.30 6.83
N GLY A 184 -23.67 12.14 6.01
CA GLY A 184 -22.85 13.26 6.45
C GLY A 184 -21.35 12.93 6.51
N PRO A 185 -20.51 13.95 6.78
CA PRO A 185 -19.04 13.85 6.70
C PRO A 185 -18.42 12.98 7.79
N VAL A 186 -19.20 12.59 8.81
CA VAL A 186 -18.81 11.62 9.83
C VAL A 186 -19.93 10.61 10.05
N PHE A 187 -19.60 9.33 9.99
CA PHE A 187 -20.53 8.25 10.25
C PHE A 187 -19.81 7.04 10.83
N SER A 188 -20.57 6.20 11.54
CA SER A 188 -20.08 4.99 12.18
C SER A 188 -20.41 3.75 11.34
N MET A 189 -19.56 2.74 11.48
CA MET A 189 -19.71 1.43 10.86
C MET A 189 -19.30 0.34 11.87
N LEU A 190 -19.73 -0.87 11.57
CA LEU A 190 -19.40 -2.11 12.29
C LEU A 190 -18.79 -3.06 11.28
N MET A 191 -17.46 -3.18 11.30
CA MET A 191 -16.72 -4.11 10.46
C MET A 191 -16.63 -5.44 11.20
N GLY A 192 -17.61 -6.32 10.95
CA GLY A 192 -17.84 -7.50 11.78
C GLY A 192 -18.16 -7.07 13.22
N SER A 193 -17.31 -7.43 14.17
CA SER A 193 -17.42 -7.02 15.57
C SER A 193 -16.67 -5.74 15.91
N ARG A 194 -15.89 -5.16 14.99
CA ARG A 194 -15.06 -3.97 15.23
C ARG A 194 -15.80 -2.70 14.84
N ARG A 195 -15.80 -1.70 15.73
CA ARG A 195 -16.34 -0.37 15.42
C ARG A 195 -15.37 0.37 14.52
N ALA A 196 -15.92 1.07 13.53
CA ALA A 196 -15.19 2.03 12.73
C ALA A 196 -15.94 3.35 12.68
N VAL A 197 -15.21 4.45 12.58
CA VAL A 197 -15.71 5.78 12.26
C VAL A 197 -15.03 6.24 10.97
N VAL A 198 -15.83 6.76 10.05
CA VAL A 198 -15.35 7.28 8.76
C VAL A 198 -15.46 8.80 8.80
N VAL A 199 -14.38 9.47 8.41
CA VAL A 199 -14.31 10.93 8.32
C VAL A 199 -14.00 11.33 6.88
N SER A 200 -14.79 12.24 6.32
CA SER A 200 -14.71 12.66 4.92
C SER A 200 -14.71 14.17 4.70
N SER A 201 -14.53 15.00 5.74
CA SER A 201 -14.37 16.45 5.58
C SER A 201 -13.01 16.95 6.08
N PRO A 202 -12.50 18.07 5.53
CA PRO A 202 -11.23 18.66 5.94
C PRO A 202 -11.17 19.03 7.43
N GLU A 203 -12.24 19.57 7.98
CA GLU A 203 -12.31 20.09 9.35
C GLU A 203 -12.19 18.94 10.35
N LEU A 204 -12.92 17.85 10.10
CA LEU A 204 -12.90 16.68 10.96
C LEU A 204 -11.59 15.89 10.84
N ALA A 205 -10.99 15.85 9.65
CA ALA A 205 -9.66 15.25 9.48
C ALA A 205 -8.60 16.04 10.28
N LYS A 206 -8.70 17.38 10.30
CA LYS A 206 -7.85 18.23 11.16
C LYS A 206 -8.12 17.97 12.64
N GLU A 207 -9.38 17.90 13.08
CA GLU A 207 -9.75 17.56 14.48
C GLU A 207 -9.11 16.21 14.90
N CYS A 208 -9.19 15.19 14.05
CA CYS A 208 -8.57 13.88 14.32
C CYS A 208 -7.05 13.93 14.47
N PHE A 209 -6.35 14.75 13.69
CA PHE A 209 -4.88 14.77 13.62
C PHE A 209 -4.24 16.00 14.29
N THR A 210 -5.02 16.76 15.04
CA THR A 210 -4.52 17.85 15.90
C THR A 210 -5.00 17.65 17.32
N GLU A 211 -6.30 17.85 17.58
CA GLU A 211 -6.91 17.72 18.91
C GLU A 211 -6.83 16.28 19.43
N ASN A 212 -7.11 15.30 18.56
CA ASN A 212 -7.09 13.88 18.91
C ASN A 212 -5.84 13.13 18.41
N ASP A 213 -4.77 13.83 18.01
CA ASP A 213 -3.59 13.26 17.34
C ASP A 213 -2.99 12.08 18.11
N VAL A 214 -2.80 12.22 19.44
CA VAL A 214 -2.28 11.15 20.29
C VAL A 214 -3.29 10.02 20.48
N VAL A 215 -4.58 10.34 20.63
CA VAL A 215 -5.64 9.33 20.82
C VAL A 215 -5.75 8.44 19.60
N PHE A 216 -5.72 9.00 18.40
CA PHE A 216 -5.74 8.25 17.15
C PHE A 216 -4.35 7.78 16.68
N ALA A 217 -3.30 7.94 17.48
CA ALA A 217 -1.96 7.54 17.06
C ALA A 217 -1.78 6.01 16.98
N ASN A 218 -2.70 5.17 17.49
CA ASN A 218 -2.58 3.71 17.37
C ASN A 218 -3.01 3.19 15.99
N ARG A 219 -2.70 1.92 15.73
CA ARG A 219 -3.11 1.19 14.53
C ARG A 219 -3.94 -0.02 14.93
N PRO A 220 -5.03 -0.33 14.21
CA PRO A 220 -5.67 -1.62 14.39
C PRO A 220 -4.71 -2.71 13.90
N LEU A 221 -4.57 -3.78 14.68
CA LEU A 221 -3.76 -4.93 14.30
C LEU A 221 -4.68 -6.06 13.79
N PHE A 222 -4.89 -6.11 12.47
CA PHE A 222 -5.69 -7.16 11.84
C PHE A 222 -4.94 -8.50 11.77
N PRO A 223 -5.64 -9.66 11.73
CA PRO A 223 -5.00 -10.97 11.55
C PRO A 223 -4.01 -11.02 10.38
N SER A 224 -4.36 -10.45 9.22
CA SER A 224 -3.51 -10.39 8.03
C SER A 224 -2.23 -9.60 8.31
N GLN A 225 -2.39 -8.47 9.00
CA GLN A 225 -1.29 -7.59 9.38
C GLN A 225 -0.36 -8.23 10.40
N ARG A 226 -0.86 -9.05 11.34
CA ARG A 226 0.01 -9.78 12.27
C ARG A 226 1.02 -10.66 11.54
N ILE A 227 0.56 -11.36 10.50
CA ILE A 227 1.41 -12.18 9.63
C ILE A 227 2.38 -11.29 8.85
N LEU A 228 1.89 -10.18 8.29
CA LEU A 228 2.66 -9.35 7.36
C LEU A 228 3.64 -8.38 8.01
N SER A 229 3.39 -7.93 9.24
CA SER A 229 4.09 -6.79 9.84
C SER A 229 4.93 -7.16 11.05
N PHE A 230 5.47 -8.38 11.08
CA PHE A 230 6.27 -8.89 12.20
C PHE A 230 5.50 -8.77 13.52
N ASP A 231 4.28 -9.32 13.55
CA ASP A 231 3.31 -9.20 14.65
C ASP A 231 3.00 -7.74 15.07
N GLY A 232 3.04 -6.81 14.12
CA GLY A 232 2.77 -5.39 14.34
C GLY A 232 4.01 -4.57 14.70
N ALA A 233 5.22 -5.13 14.64
CA ALA A 233 6.45 -4.39 14.95
C ALA A 233 6.87 -3.40 13.85
N SER A 234 6.30 -3.45 12.64
CA SER A 234 6.70 -2.50 11.58
C SER A 234 6.35 -1.04 11.90
N LEU A 235 7.14 -0.09 11.39
CA LEU A 235 6.92 1.35 11.60
C LEU A 235 5.50 1.83 11.24
N SER A 236 4.92 1.25 10.19
CA SER A 236 3.57 1.56 9.71
C SER A 236 2.47 1.06 10.65
N MET A 237 2.72 -0.06 11.37
CA MET A 237 1.71 -0.81 12.13
C MET A 237 1.88 -0.74 13.65
N ALA A 238 3.08 -0.50 14.17
CA ALA A 238 3.35 -0.47 15.60
C ALA A 238 2.50 0.58 16.30
N SER A 239 1.86 0.22 17.42
CA SER A 239 1.08 1.13 18.25
C SER A 239 1.93 2.27 18.81
N TYR A 240 1.29 3.39 19.09
CA TYR A 240 1.97 4.56 19.62
C TYR A 240 2.53 4.26 21.02
N GLY A 241 3.80 4.59 21.21
CA GLY A 241 4.53 4.30 22.44
C GLY A 241 6.04 4.47 22.23
N PRO A 242 6.87 4.19 23.26
CA PRO A 242 8.31 4.36 23.18
C PRO A 242 8.96 3.64 21.98
N TYR A 243 8.54 2.40 21.71
CA TYR A 243 9.03 1.62 20.58
C TYR A 243 8.76 2.30 19.22
N TRP A 244 7.51 2.68 18.96
CA TRP A 244 7.16 3.37 17.72
C TRP A 244 7.85 4.74 17.61
N ARG A 245 7.96 5.51 18.70
CA ARG A 245 8.69 6.79 18.70
C ARG A 245 10.16 6.59 18.32
N ASN A 246 10.78 5.51 18.80
CA ASN A 246 12.14 5.16 18.42
C ASN A 246 12.25 4.83 16.92
N LEU A 247 11.40 3.93 16.40
CA LEU A 247 11.32 3.62 14.97
C LEU A 247 11.13 4.89 14.13
N ARG A 248 10.22 5.76 14.57
CA ARG A 248 9.89 7.01 13.88
C ARG A 248 11.06 7.97 13.85
N ARG A 249 11.76 8.15 14.98
CA ARG A 249 12.95 8.99 15.10
C ARG A 249 14.07 8.48 14.19
N VAL A 250 14.35 7.18 14.19
CA VAL A 250 15.37 6.58 13.31
C VAL A 250 15.00 6.78 11.85
N ALA A 251 13.76 6.47 11.46
CA ALA A 251 13.31 6.67 10.09
C ALA A 251 13.43 8.12 9.63
N ALA A 252 12.94 9.09 10.41
CA ALA A 252 12.91 10.49 10.03
C ALA A 252 14.30 11.16 10.07
N VAL A 253 15.13 10.85 11.07
CA VAL A 253 16.41 11.55 11.29
C VAL A 253 17.56 10.84 10.58
N GLN A 254 17.67 9.52 10.74
CA GLN A 254 18.83 8.75 10.28
C GLN A 254 18.68 8.24 8.85
N LEU A 255 17.45 7.97 8.40
CA LEU A 255 17.19 7.36 7.08
C LEU A 255 16.66 8.35 6.04
N LEU A 256 15.67 9.17 6.41
CA LEU A 256 14.86 9.98 5.49
C LEU A 256 14.97 11.49 5.74
N SER A 257 16.00 11.95 6.45
CA SER A 257 16.26 13.38 6.60
C SER A 257 16.58 14.02 5.25
N ALA A 258 16.36 15.34 5.13
CA ALA A 258 16.60 16.06 3.88
C ALA A 258 18.02 15.85 3.34
N HIS A 259 19.02 15.79 4.23
CA HIS A 259 20.40 15.48 3.88
C HIS A 259 20.55 14.06 3.32
N ARG A 260 19.99 13.04 3.99
CA ARG A 260 20.06 11.64 3.52
C ARG A 260 19.37 11.45 2.17
N VAL A 261 18.21 12.08 1.98
CA VAL A 261 17.50 12.09 0.68
C VAL A 261 18.33 12.79 -0.40
N ALA A 262 19.08 13.84 -0.06
CA ALA A 262 20.04 14.45 -0.99
C ALA A 262 21.17 13.50 -1.39
N CYS A 263 21.74 12.75 -0.44
CA CYS A 263 22.76 11.75 -0.74
C CYS A 263 22.23 10.58 -1.60
N MET A 264 20.93 10.28 -1.58
CA MET A 264 20.30 9.26 -2.45
C MET A 264 20.09 9.75 -3.90
N SER A 265 20.12 11.06 -4.14
CA SER A 265 19.73 11.64 -5.42
C SER A 265 20.62 11.25 -6.61
N PRO A 266 21.95 11.08 -6.46
CA PRO A 266 22.79 10.51 -7.50
C PRO A 266 22.39 9.09 -7.91
N VAL A 267 22.02 8.24 -6.94
CA VAL A 267 21.54 6.87 -7.19
C VAL A 267 20.22 6.91 -7.97
N ILE A 268 19.25 7.72 -7.51
CA ILE A 268 17.98 7.89 -8.21
C ILE A 268 18.21 8.38 -9.64
N SER A 269 19.09 9.37 -9.84
CA SER A 269 19.42 9.89 -11.17
C SER A 269 20.09 8.83 -12.06
N GLY A 270 20.97 8.00 -11.49
CA GLY A 270 21.62 6.90 -12.18
C GLY A 270 20.63 5.85 -12.67
N GLU A 271 19.70 5.43 -11.82
CA GLU A 271 18.68 4.43 -12.16
C GLU A 271 17.63 4.98 -13.13
N VAL A 272 17.24 6.25 -13.01
CA VAL A 272 16.40 6.93 -14.01
C VAL A 272 17.09 6.96 -15.36
N ARG A 273 18.38 7.32 -15.41
CA ARG A 273 19.18 7.30 -16.64
C ARG A 273 19.24 5.89 -17.25
N ALA A 274 19.44 4.86 -16.43
CA ALA A 274 19.47 3.48 -16.88
C ALA A 274 18.11 3.05 -17.47
N MET A 275 17.00 3.45 -16.85
CA MET A 275 15.65 3.20 -17.37
C MET A 275 15.44 3.90 -18.74
N VAL A 276 15.76 5.19 -18.84
CA VAL A 276 15.67 5.96 -20.09
C VAL A 276 16.52 5.35 -21.18
N ARG A 277 17.76 4.92 -20.86
CA ARG A 277 18.64 4.25 -21.81
C ARG A 277 18.00 2.98 -22.38
N ARG A 278 17.42 2.12 -21.52
CA ARG A 278 16.71 0.90 -21.95
C ARG A 278 15.50 1.22 -22.82
N MET A 279 14.72 2.23 -22.46
CA MET A 279 13.56 2.66 -23.25
C MET A 279 13.98 3.21 -24.62
N ASN A 280 15.06 3.99 -24.68
CA ASN A 280 15.60 4.51 -25.93
C ASN A 280 16.08 3.38 -26.86
N ARG A 281 16.77 2.36 -26.33
CA ARG A 281 17.15 1.17 -27.11
C ARG A 281 15.94 0.38 -27.61
N ALA A 282 14.93 0.19 -26.75
CA ALA A 282 13.70 -0.47 -27.15
C ALA A 282 13.00 0.28 -28.29
N ALA A 283 12.95 1.61 -28.23
CA ALA A 283 12.37 2.43 -29.30
C ALA A 283 13.20 2.37 -30.59
N ALA A 284 14.53 2.35 -30.49
CA ALA A 284 15.42 2.20 -31.65
C ALA A 284 15.30 0.82 -32.32
N ALA A 285 14.96 -0.23 -31.56
CA ALA A 285 14.73 -1.58 -32.07
C ALA A 285 13.31 -1.79 -32.64
N ALA A 286 12.38 -0.88 -32.37
CA ALA A 286 10.99 -1.00 -32.80
C ALA A 286 10.74 -0.38 -34.18
N ASP A 287 9.86 -1.00 -34.97
CA ASP A 287 9.42 -0.45 -36.25
C ASP A 287 8.76 0.92 -36.05
N GLY A 288 9.22 1.92 -36.81
CA GLY A 288 8.73 3.30 -36.69
C GLY A 288 9.33 4.12 -35.53
N GLY A 289 10.36 3.59 -34.85
CA GLY A 289 11.15 4.33 -33.87
C GLY A 289 10.41 4.64 -32.55
N ALA A 290 9.34 3.90 -32.25
CA ALA A 290 8.53 4.06 -31.05
C ALA A 290 8.30 2.70 -30.39
N ALA A 291 8.57 2.60 -29.09
CA ALA A 291 8.35 1.37 -28.33
C ALA A 291 7.03 1.41 -27.57
N ARG A 292 6.32 0.29 -27.56
CA ARG A 292 5.25 0.02 -26.60
C ARG A 292 5.87 -0.36 -25.25
N VAL A 293 5.54 0.38 -24.19
CA VAL A 293 6.09 0.16 -22.85
C VAL A 293 4.98 0.00 -21.82
N GLN A 294 5.11 -1.01 -20.96
CA GLN A 294 4.24 -1.16 -19.79
C GLN A 294 4.85 -0.43 -18.59
N MET A 295 4.20 0.63 -18.15
CA MET A 295 4.75 1.58 -17.17
C MET A 295 4.89 0.96 -15.78
N LYS A 296 3.91 0.18 -15.31
CA LYS A 296 3.96 -0.48 -13.99
C LYS A 296 5.25 -1.27 -13.79
N ARG A 297 5.65 -2.09 -14.76
CA ARG A 297 6.86 -2.94 -14.67
C ARG A 297 8.14 -2.10 -14.65
N ARG A 298 8.26 -1.13 -15.55
CA ARG A 298 9.44 -0.25 -15.61
C ARG A 298 9.60 0.62 -14.36
N LEU A 299 8.50 1.16 -13.83
CA LEU A 299 8.49 1.96 -12.61
C LEU A 299 8.75 1.10 -11.36
N PHE A 300 8.26 -0.14 -11.34
CA PHE A 300 8.54 -1.08 -10.27
C PHE A 300 10.02 -1.49 -10.24
N GLU A 301 10.59 -1.85 -11.39
CA GLU A 301 12.02 -2.09 -11.55
C GLU A 301 12.83 -0.89 -11.04
N LEU A 302 12.53 0.31 -11.52
CA LEU A 302 13.22 1.53 -11.10
C LEU A 302 13.16 1.71 -9.57
N SER A 303 11.97 1.55 -9.00
CA SER A 303 11.76 1.68 -7.55
C SER A 303 12.58 0.65 -6.78
N LEU A 304 12.66 -0.59 -7.26
CA LEU A 304 13.45 -1.63 -6.63
C LEU A 304 14.96 -1.39 -6.80
N SER A 305 15.43 -1.01 -7.98
CA SER A 305 16.86 -0.76 -8.21
C SER A 305 17.37 0.40 -7.35
N VAL A 306 16.61 1.50 -7.29
CA VAL A 306 16.89 2.62 -6.37
C VAL A 306 16.91 2.13 -4.93
N LEU A 307 15.97 1.28 -4.55
CA LEU A 307 15.93 0.71 -3.20
C LEU A 307 17.17 -0.12 -2.93
N MET A 308 17.48 -1.12 -3.76
CA MET A 308 18.60 -2.03 -3.56
C MET A 308 19.93 -1.28 -3.47
N GLU A 309 20.15 -0.29 -4.33
CA GLU A 309 21.37 0.50 -4.31
C GLU A 309 21.43 1.45 -3.11
N THR A 310 20.29 2.03 -2.70
CA THR A 310 20.21 2.88 -1.50
C THR A 310 20.31 2.08 -0.20
N ILE A 311 19.71 0.89 -0.16
CA ILE A 311 19.54 0.06 1.03
C ILE A 311 20.75 -0.83 1.29
N ALA A 312 21.32 -1.42 0.24
CA ALA A 312 22.39 -2.41 0.36
C ALA A 312 23.57 -2.14 -0.58
N GLN A 313 23.55 -1.06 -1.37
CA GLN A 313 24.56 -0.78 -2.41
C GLN A 313 24.77 -1.97 -3.36
N THR A 314 23.71 -2.74 -3.57
CA THR A 314 23.65 -3.82 -4.54
C THR A 314 22.89 -3.38 -5.78
N LYS A 315 23.23 -3.96 -6.92
CA LYS A 315 22.52 -3.75 -8.18
C LYS A 315 21.71 -5.00 -8.51
N THR A 316 20.60 -4.81 -9.21
CA THR A 316 19.83 -5.90 -9.80
C THR A 316 20.71 -6.72 -10.73
N SER A 317 20.62 -8.05 -10.66
CA SER A 317 21.36 -8.91 -11.58
C SER A 317 20.72 -8.84 -12.96
N ARG A 318 21.46 -8.28 -13.92
CA ARG A 318 21.09 -8.29 -15.33
C ARG A 318 22.23 -8.92 -16.11
N THR A 319 21.93 -10.00 -16.83
CA THR A 319 22.84 -10.59 -17.80
C THR A 319 22.82 -9.74 -19.08
N GLU A 320 23.85 -9.87 -19.92
CA GLU A 320 23.86 -9.19 -21.23
C GLU A 320 22.64 -9.56 -22.08
N ALA A 321 22.23 -10.84 -22.03
CA ALA A 321 21.03 -11.34 -22.72
C ALA A 321 19.72 -10.66 -22.26
N ASN A 322 19.66 -10.17 -21.02
CA ASN A 322 18.47 -9.54 -20.43
C ASN A 322 18.68 -8.06 -20.10
N ALA A 323 19.70 -7.41 -20.69
CA ALA A 323 20.06 -6.04 -20.36
C ALA A 323 18.90 -5.05 -20.61
N ASP A 324 18.08 -5.33 -21.61
CA ASP A 324 16.96 -4.46 -22.03
C ASP A 324 15.57 -4.94 -21.55
N SER A 325 15.53 -6.05 -20.79
CA SER A 325 14.28 -6.57 -20.21
C SER A 325 13.60 -5.51 -19.33
N ASP A 326 12.28 -5.58 -19.24
CA ASP A 326 11.49 -4.65 -18.42
C ASP A 326 11.75 -4.75 -16.92
N MET A 327 12.10 -5.94 -16.43
CA MET A 327 12.41 -6.20 -15.03
C MET A 327 13.59 -7.16 -14.89
N SER A 328 14.37 -6.97 -13.83
CA SER A 328 15.36 -7.95 -13.38
C SER A 328 14.67 -9.15 -12.71
N PRO A 329 15.39 -10.26 -12.48
CA PRO A 329 14.89 -11.38 -11.70
C PRO A 329 14.46 -10.97 -10.28
N GLU A 330 15.23 -10.10 -9.61
CA GLU A 330 14.90 -9.59 -8.28
C GLU A 330 13.64 -8.73 -8.30
N ALA A 331 13.48 -7.88 -9.31
CA ALA A 331 12.26 -7.09 -9.49
C ALA A 331 11.05 -7.97 -9.77
N HIS A 332 11.22 -9.03 -10.55
CA HIS A 332 10.16 -10.00 -10.78
C HIS A 332 9.77 -10.72 -9.48
N GLU A 333 10.74 -11.25 -8.73
CA GLU A 333 10.53 -11.92 -7.43
C GLU A 333 9.81 -11.00 -6.44
N PHE A 334 10.33 -9.78 -6.26
CA PHE A 334 9.77 -8.82 -5.30
C PHE A 334 8.39 -8.30 -5.72
N LYS A 335 8.16 -8.10 -7.02
CA LYS A 335 6.84 -7.72 -7.55
C LYS A 335 5.79 -8.78 -7.26
N GLN A 336 6.11 -10.05 -7.48
CA GLN A 336 5.18 -11.15 -7.18
C GLN A 336 4.81 -11.16 -5.69
N ILE A 337 5.77 -10.96 -4.79
CA ILE A 337 5.52 -10.84 -3.34
C ILE A 337 4.53 -9.69 -3.06
N VAL A 338 4.73 -8.53 -3.68
CA VAL A 338 3.85 -7.36 -3.49
C VAL A 338 2.44 -7.62 -4.03
N ASP A 339 2.32 -8.19 -5.23
CA ASP A 339 1.03 -8.50 -5.86
C ASP A 339 0.24 -9.55 -5.05
N ASP A 340 0.92 -10.50 -4.38
CA ASP A 340 0.29 -11.50 -3.51
C ASP A 340 -0.19 -10.92 -2.17
N VAL A 341 0.40 -9.82 -1.71
CA VAL A 341 0.16 -9.25 -0.37
C VAL A 341 -0.81 -8.08 -0.37
N VAL A 342 -0.66 -7.14 -1.30
CA VAL A 342 -1.40 -5.86 -1.32
C VAL A 342 -2.92 -6.02 -1.34
N PRO A 343 -3.52 -6.97 -2.10
CA PRO A 343 -4.97 -7.19 -2.10
C PRO A 343 -5.55 -7.57 -0.74
N HIS A 344 -4.73 -8.07 0.18
CA HIS A 344 -5.15 -8.56 1.50
C HIS A 344 -4.91 -7.58 2.65
N LEU A 345 -4.30 -6.41 2.39
CA LEU A 345 -3.91 -5.44 3.42
C LEU A 345 -4.97 -4.37 3.75
N GLY A 346 -6.07 -4.30 3.01
CA GLY A 346 -7.10 -3.27 3.16
C GLY A 346 -8.16 -3.58 4.22
N THR A 347 -8.79 -2.53 4.79
CA THR A 347 -9.88 -2.67 5.78
C THR A 347 -11.16 -3.29 5.25
N ALA A 348 -11.28 -3.46 3.94
CA ALA A 348 -12.34 -4.21 3.29
C ALA A 348 -12.09 -5.74 3.27
N ASN A 349 -10.92 -6.21 3.72
CA ASN A 349 -10.59 -7.64 3.70
C ASN A 349 -11.49 -8.44 4.65
N LEU A 350 -12.43 -9.19 4.09
CA LEU A 350 -13.38 -9.99 4.86
C LEU A 350 -12.70 -11.06 5.73
N TRP A 351 -11.54 -11.56 5.29
CA TRP A 351 -10.76 -12.57 6.02
C TRP A 351 -10.35 -12.07 7.42
N ASP A 352 -10.14 -10.77 7.59
CA ASP A 352 -9.75 -10.18 8.88
C ASP A 352 -10.87 -10.13 9.92
N TYR A 353 -12.13 -10.18 9.48
CA TYR A 353 -13.30 -10.01 10.35
C TYR A 353 -14.10 -11.28 10.56
N LEU A 354 -14.04 -12.25 9.63
CA LEU A 354 -14.84 -13.47 9.67
C LEU A 354 -14.00 -14.67 10.12
N PRO A 355 -14.14 -15.17 11.36
CA PRO A 355 -13.37 -16.31 11.86
C PRO A 355 -13.53 -17.57 11.01
N VAL A 356 -14.72 -17.81 10.44
CA VAL A 356 -14.99 -18.96 9.58
C VAL A 356 -14.11 -18.97 8.32
N LEU A 357 -13.85 -17.81 7.70
CA LEU A 357 -12.95 -17.72 6.55
C LEU A 357 -11.52 -18.06 6.92
N ARG A 358 -11.11 -17.76 8.16
CA ARG A 358 -9.77 -18.04 8.67
C ARG A 358 -9.59 -19.50 9.07
N TRP A 359 -10.54 -20.08 9.80
CA TRP A 359 -10.43 -21.46 10.30
C TRP A 359 -10.33 -22.50 9.20
N PHE A 360 -10.99 -22.26 8.07
CA PHE A 360 -10.96 -23.16 6.92
C PHE A 360 -10.02 -22.68 5.80
N ASP A 361 -9.24 -21.62 6.04
CA ASP A 361 -8.43 -20.91 5.05
C ASP A 361 -9.14 -20.76 3.69
N VAL A 362 -10.37 -20.24 3.74
CA VAL A 362 -11.21 -20.11 2.55
C VAL A 362 -10.49 -19.17 1.57
N PHE A 363 -10.33 -19.62 0.32
CA PHE A 363 -9.52 -18.99 -0.74
C PHE A 363 -7.98 -19.11 -0.59
N GLY A 364 -7.49 -19.83 0.42
CA GLY A 364 -6.05 -20.07 0.64
C GLY A 364 -5.28 -18.81 1.05
N VAL A 365 -5.94 -17.81 1.64
CA VAL A 365 -5.37 -16.50 1.97
C VAL A 365 -4.24 -16.64 2.98
N MET A 366 -4.41 -17.42 4.04
CA MET A 366 -3.38 -17.66 5.05
C MET A 366 -2.14 -18.28 4.40
N LYS A 367 -2.31 -19.34 3.61
CA LYS A 367 -1.20 -20.00 2.92
C LYS A 367 -0.45 -19.02 2.00
N LYS A 368 -1.17 -18.22 1.21
CA LYS A 368 -0.57 -17.21 0.32
C LYS A 368 0.21 -16.14 1.10
N LEU A 369 -0.36 -15.62 2.18
CA LEU A 369 0.30 -14.60 3.02
C LEU A 369 1.57 -15.14 3.67
N VAL A 370 1.52 -16.36 4.24
CA VAL A 370 2.69 -16.99 4.86
C VAL A 370 3.80 -17.24 3.84
N ASP A 371 3.45 -17.76 2.66
CA ASP A 371 4.43 -17.97 1.58
C ASP A 371 5.08 -16.66 1.12
N ALA A 372 4.28 -15.62 0.89
CA ALA A 372 4.79 -14.31 0.49
C ALA A 372 5.68 -13.66 1.56
N VAL A 373 5.33 -13.80 2.85
CA VAL A 373 6.17 -13.33 3.97
C VAL A 373 7.50 -14.06 4.01
N ASN A 374 7.49 -15.39 3.85
CA ASN A 374 8.71 -16.18 3.83
C ASN A 374 9.64 -15.75 2.68
N ARG A 375 9.09 -15.60 1.46
CA ARG A 375 9.86 -15.09 0.31
C ARG A 375 10.42 -13.69 0.56
N ARG A 376 9.61 -12.78 1.13
CA ARG A 376 10.04 -11.43 1.49
C ARG A 376 11.18 -11.43 2.50
N GLU A 377 11.07 -12.22 3.56
CA GLU A 377 12.10 -12.29 4.58
C GLU A 377 13.40 -12.87 4.04
N VAL A 378 13.33 -13.91 3.21
CA VAL A 378 14.51 -14.46 2.53
C VAL A 378 15.15 -13.42 1.61
N PHE A 379 14.35 -12.61 0.90
CA PHE A 379 14.86 -11.51 0.09
C PHE A 379 15.56 -10.43 0.93
N LEU A 380 14.92 -9.95 2.01
CA LEU A 380 15.49 -8.89 2.85
C LEU A 380 16.72 -9.36 3.62
N ARG A 381 16.74 -10.62 4.11
CA ARG A 381 17.94 -11.19 4.77
C ARG A 381 19.12 -11.27 3.82
N ARG A 382 18.92 -11.65 2.56
CA ARG A 382 19.97 -11.61 1.51
C ARG A 382 20.61 -10.22 1.41
N LEU A 383 19.82 -9.15 1.47
CA LEU A 383 20.33 -7.78 1.44
C LEU A 383 21.10 -7.40 2.71
N ILE A 384 20.62 -7.83 3.89
CA ILE A 384 21.29 -7.58 5.16
C ILE A 384 22.65 -8.29 5.22
N ASP A 385 22.69 -9.57 4.84
CA ASP A 385 23.90 -10.38 4.90
C ASP A 385 24.94 -9.91 3.88
N ALA A 386 24.52 -9.48 2.68
CA ALA A 386 25.41 -8.85 1.71
C ALA A 386 26.10 -7.60 2.28
N GLU A 387 25.35 -6.75 3.00
CA GLU A 387 25.92 -5.54 3.60
C GLU A 387 26.86 -5.85 4.78
N ARG A 388 26.54 -6.86 5.60
CA ARG A 388 27.42 -7.34 6.68
C ARG A 388 28.78 -7.79 6.15
N LEU A 389 28.78 -8.57 5.07
CA LEU A 389 30.01 -9.03 4.42
C LEU A 389 30.85 -7.84 3.93
N ARG A 390 30.20 -6.80 3.42
CA ARG A 390 30.85 -5.59 2.93
C ARG A 390 31.48 -4.74 4.03
N GLU A 391 30.78 -4.54 5.16
CA GLU A 391 31.35 -3.85 6.32
C GLU A 391 32.59 -4.56 6.86
N ASN A 392 32.58 -5.89 6.90
CA ASN A 392 33.73 -6.69 7.36
C ASN A 392 34.93 -6.63 6.41
N GLY A 393 34.72 -6.32 5.13
CA GLY A 393 35.76 -6.15 4.12
C GLY A 393 36.50 -4.80 4.12
N GLY A 394 36.25 -3.93 5.11
CA GLY A 394 36.99 -2.66 5.28
C GLY A 394 36.46 -1.46 4.48
N GLY A 395 35.28 -1.57 3.86
CA GLY A 395 34.64 -0.49 3.11
C GLY A 395 34.02 0.58 4.01
N ASN A 396 34.83 1.43 4.65
CA ASN A 396 34.35 2.53 5.49
C ASN A 396 34.28 3.85 4.71
N ASP A 397 33.31 4.00 3.81
CA ASP A 397 33.04 5.27 3.14
C ASP A 397 32.06 6.07 4.04
N GLY A 398 32.63 6.83 5.00
CA GLY A 398 31.94 7.40 6.15
C GLY A 398 30.66 8.21 5.86
N GLU A 399 30.51 8.77 4.66
CA GLU A 399 29.34 9.56 4.23
C GLU A 399 28.34 8.80 3.32
N LYS A 400 28.79 7.76 2.60
CA LYS A 400 27.95 6.96 1.69
C LYS A 400 27.50 5.66 2.34
N LYS A 401 26.99 5.72 3.57
CA LYS A 401 26.40 4.53 4.21
C LYS A 401 25.03 4.23 3.60
N SER A 402 24.83 2.97 3.22
CA SER A 402 23.51 2.46 2.83
C SER A 402 22.53 2.54 4.02
N VAL A 403 21.22 2.39 3.77
CA VAL A 403 20.24 2.32 4.87
C VAL A 403 20.54 1.15 5.82
N ILE A 404 20.92 -0.01 5.29
CA ILE A 404 21.27 -1.17 6.12
C ILE A 404 22.56 -0.90 6.90
N ALA A 405 23.59 -0.28 6.33
CA ALA A 405 24.81 0.05 7.08
C ALA A 405 24.53 1.01 8.25
N VAL A 406 23.66 2.01 8.06
CA VAL A 406 23.23 2.88 9.17
C VAL A 406 22.54 2.05 10.26
N LEU A 407 21.62 1.16 9.88
CA LEU A 407 20.89 0.32 10.82
C LEU A 407 21.78 -0.75 11.50
N LEU A 408 22.75 -1.34 10.80
CA LEU A 408 23.75 -2.25 11.34
C LEU A 408 24.68 -1.53 12.33
N SER A 409 25.03 -0.27 12.05
CA SER A 409 25.80 0.53 13.01
C SER A 409 25.04 0.79 14.31
N LEU A 410 23.72 1.02 14.23
CA LEU A 410 22.84 1.13 15.40
C LEU A 410 22.69 -0.22 16.11
N GLN A 411 22.60 -1.32 15.36
CA GLN A 411 22.59 -2.69 15.89
C GLN A 411 23.86 -3.02 16.69
N LYS A 412 25.03 -2.54 16.27
CA LYS A 412 26.27 -2.72 17.04
C LYS A 412 26.24 -1.99 18.39
N SER A 413 25.60 -0.82 18.47
CA SER A 413 25.48 -0.07 19.72
C SER A 413 24.39 -0.60 20.65
N GLU A 414 23.25 -1.01 20.10
CA GLU A 414 22.09 -1.46 20.87
C GLU A 414 21.44 -2.70 20.21
N PRO A 415 22.09 -3.88 20.28
CA PRO A 415 21.66 -5.08 19.53
C PRO A 415 20.27 -5.59 19.94
N GLU A 416 19.91 -5.42 21.21
CA GLU A 416 18.60 -5.79 21.74
C GLU A 416 17.46 -4.90 21.20
N VAL A 417 17.79 -3.70 20.74
CA VAL A 417 16.83 -2.72 20.21
C VAL A 417 16.71 -2.87 18.69
N TYR A 418 17.84 -2.87 17.98
CA TYR A 418 17.88 -2.89 16.51
C TYR A 418 18.10 -4.31 15.97
N THR A 419 17.10 -5.17 16.17
CA THR A 419 17.11 -6.55 15.65
C THR A 419 16.96 -6.59 14.12
N ASP A 420 17.31 -7.71 13.48
CA ASP A 420 17.12 -7.90 12.03
C ASP A 420 15.65 -7.69 11.61
N THR A 421 14.72 -8.10 12.47
CA THR A 421 13.29 -7.81 12.31
C THR A 421 13.00 -6.32 12.20
N MET A 422 13.60 -5.51 13.08
CA MET A 422 13.47 -4.05 13.03
C MET A 422 14.06 -3.49 11.73
N ILE A 423 15.25 -3.96 11.33
CA ILE A 423 15.91 -3.53 10.09
C ILE A 423 15.02 -3.82 8.88
N MET A 424 14.57 -5.07 8.75
CA MET A 424 13.66 -5.49 7.67
C MET A 424 12.38 -4.66 7.64
N SER A 425 11.83 -4.31 8.81
CA SER A 425 10.60 -3.52 8.92
C SER A 425 10.72 -2.08 8.42
N LEU A 426 11.94 -1.54 8.35
CA LEU A 426 12.23 -0.19 7.87
C LEU A 426 12.55 -0.15 6.35
N CYS A 427 12.70 -1.31 5.71
CA CYS A 427 13.06 -1.47 4.29
C CYS A 427 11.86 -1.61 3.34
N ALA A 428 10.78 -0.83 3.52
CA ALA A 428 9.56 -0.94 2.71
C ALA A 428 9.55 -0.04 1.45
N THR A 429 8.94 -0.52 0.35
CA THR A 429 8.78 0.21 -0.91
C THR A 429 7.36 0.21 -1.44
N THR A 430 6.99 1.26 -2.17
CA THR A 430 6.00 1.25 -3.27
C THR A 430 5.94 2.65 -3.91
N SER A 431 5.78 2.73 -5.23
CA SER A 431 5.39 3.98 -5.91
C SER A 431 4.44 3.69 -7.08
N THR A 432 3.14 3.94 -6.87
CA THR A 432 2.10 3.86 -7.91
C THR A 432 1.79 5.23 -8.52
N THR A 433 2.24 6.32 -7.90
CA THR A 433 1.86 7.69 -8.27
C THR A 433 2.34 8.09 -9.66
N THR A 434 3.55 7.69 -10.06
CA THR A 434 4.10 8.05 -11.37
C THR A 434 3.31 7.40 -12.52
N GLU A 435 2.76 6.20 -12.30
CA GLU A 435 1.92 5.54 -13.31
C GLU A 435 0.62 6.33 -13.54
N TRP A 436 -0.06 6.73 -12.46
CA TRP A 436 -1.24 7.60 -12.54
C TRP A 436 -0.94 8.95 -13.20
N ALA A 437 0.20 9.57 -12.89
CA ALA A 437 0.61 10.82 -13.52
C ALA A 437 0.75 10.66 -15.04
N MET A 438 1.40 9.59 -15.50
CA MET A 438 1.55 9.31 -16.93
C MET A 438 0.20 9.03 -17.60
N ALA A 439 -0.68 8.26 -16.95
CA ALA A 439 -2.03 7.99 -17.46
C ALA A 439 -2.84 9.29 -17.64
N LEU A 440 -2.79 10.18 -16.64
CA LEU A 440 -3.42 11.49 -16.68
C LEU A 440 -2.87 12.37 -17.81
N LEU A 441 -1.55 12.40 -18.01
CA LEU A 441 -0.91 13.18 -19.08
C LEU A 441 -1.27 12.65 -20.47
N LEU A 442 -1.34 11.33 -20.65
CA LEU A 442 -1.78 10.72 -21.91
C LEU A 442 -3.25 11.00 -22.20
N ASN A 443 -4.08 11.09 -21.16
CA ASN A 443 -5.47 11.51 -21.31
C ASN A 443 -5.61 13.03 -21.53
N ASN A 444 -4.58 13.84 -21.24
CA ASN A 444 -4.58 15.30 -21.33
C ASN A 444 -3.33 15.84 -22.06
N PRO A 445 -3.24 15.67 -23.40
CA PRO A 445 -2.03 15.97 -24.16
C PRO A 445 -1.59 17.44 -24.12
N GLU A 446 -2.51 18.38 -23.94
CA GLU A 446 -2.18 19.81 -23.81
C GLU A 446 -1.42 20.11 -22.51
N VAL A 447 -1.75 19.40 -21.42
CA VAL A 447 -0.99 19.47 -20.15
C VAL A 447 0.42 18.91 -20.34
N LEU A 448 0.54 17.78 -21.05
CA LEU A 448 1.83 17.18 -21.38
C LEU A 448 2.72 18.14 -22.17
N LYS A 449 2.17 18.77 -23.23
CA LYS A 449 2.89 19.77 -24.04
C LYS A 449 3.32 20.97 -23.21
N LYS A 450 2.45 21.49 -22.33
CA LYS A 450 2.79 22.60 -21.42
C LYS A 450 3.93 22.22 -20.47
N ALA A 451 3.94 21.00 -19.94
CA ALA A 451 5.04 20.49 -19.11
C ALA A 451 6.35 20.33 -19.89
N GLN A 452 6.30 19.82 -21.13
CA GLN A 452 7.46 19.75 -22.02
C GLN A 452 8.04 21.14 -22.27
N ALA A 453 7.19 22.13 -22.58
CA ALA A 453 7.62 23.51 -22.82
C ALA A 453 8.26 24.15 -21.58
N GLU A 454 7.72 23.90 -20.37
CA GLU A 454 8.35 24.33 -19.12
C GLU A 454 9.76 23.73 -18.97
N ILE A 455 9.88 22.42 -19.15
CA ILE A 455 11.15 21.70 -19.01
C ILE A 455 12.19 22.20 -20.01
N ASP A 456 11.81 22.33 -21.29
CA ASP A 456 12.70 22.81 -22.34
C ASP A 456 13.17 24.25 -22.06
N THR A 457 12.30 25.09 -21.51
CA THR A 457 12.65 26.48 -21.15
C THR A 457 13.58 26.55 -19.92
N ALA A 458 13.30 25.76 -18.87
CA ALA A 458 14.02 25.86 -17.60
C ALA A 458 15.36 25.10 -17.59
N VAL A 459 15.44 24.00 -18.35
CA VAL A 459 16.56 23.05 -18.33
C VAL A 459 17.30 23.01 -19.67
N GLY A 460 16.58 23.20 -20.78
CA GLY A 460 17.11 23.05 -22.13
C GLY A 460 17.16 21.59 -22.59
N THR A 461 17.85 21.37 -23.72
CA THR A 461 17.88 20.09 -24.45
C THR A 461 19.27 19.45 -24.52
N SER A 462 20.27 20.05 -23.87
CA SER A 462 21.67 19.60 -23.90
C SER A 462 22.05 18.62 -22.77
N ARG A 463 21.16 18.41 -21.78
CA ARG A 463 21.36 17.50 -20.65
C ARG A 463 20.03 17.00 -20.10
N LEU A 464 20.08 15.91 -19.33
CA LEU A 464 18.93 15.46 -18.55
C LEU A 464 18.65 16.40 -17.37
N ILE A 465 17.38 16.41 -16.93
CA ILE A 465 16.96 17.00 -15.66
C ILE A 465 17.80 16.43 -14.52
N THR A 466 18.21 17.30 -13.62
CA THR A 466 18.85 16.92 -12.36
C THR A 466 17.94 17.23 -11.18
N PRO A 467 18.21 16.64 -10.01
CA PRO A 467 17.45 16.93 -8.80
C PRO A 467 17.40 18.42 -8.39
N ASP A 468 18.37 19.22 -8.83
CA ASP A 468 18.47 20.66 -8.51
C ASP A 468 17.62 21.53 -9.45
N ASP A 469 17.15 20.97 -10.56
CA ASP A 469 16.23 21.67 -11.47
C ASP A 469 14.79 21.63 -10.95
N LEU A 470 14.42 20.61 -10.18
CA LEU A 470 13.04 20.35 -9.74
C LEU A 470 12.37 21.57 -9.10
N PRO A 471 13.00 22.37 -8.22
CA PRO A 471 12.36 23.55 -7.64
C PRO A 471 11.91 24.61 -8.68
N ARG A 472 12.50 24.60 -9.88
CA ARG A 472 12.18 25.54 -10.97
C ARG A 472 11.05 25.04 -11.89
N LEU A 473 10.70 23.75 -11.81
CA LEU A 473 9.67 23.12 -12.64
C LEU A 473 8.30 23.20 -11.95
N THR A 474 7.77 24.43 -11.85
CA THR A 474 6.55 24.76 -11.12
C THR A 474 5.30 24.05 -11.62
N TYR A 475 5.15 23.89 -12.93
CA TYR A 475 4.03 23.23 -13.57
C TYR A 475 4.13 21.71 -13.41
N LEU A 476 5.33 21.15 -13.44
CA LEU A 476 5.55 19.75 -13.04
C LEU A 476 5.10 19.49 -11.60
N HIS A 477 5.38 20.40 -10.65
CA HIS A 477 4.84 20.30 -9.28
C HIS A 477 3.32 20.37 -9.24
N CYS A 478 2.70 21.21 -10.09
CA CYS A 478 1.25 21.28 -10.22
C CYS A 478 0.65 19.94 -10.70
N ILE A 479 1.28 19.30 -11.69
CA ILE A 479 0.88 17.98 -12.20
C ILE A 479 0.96 16.92 -11.09
N ILE A 480 2.06 16.90 -10.33
CA ILE A 480 2.24 15.95 -9.23
C ILE A 480 1.20 16.18 -8.13
N SER A 481 0.94 17.43 -7.78
CA SER A 481 -0.04 17.80 -6.75
C SER A 481 -1.46 17.40 -7.17
N GLU A 482 -1.85 17.67 -8.41
CA GLU A 482 -3.15 17.28 -8.95
C GLU A 482 -3.28 15.77 -9.12
N THR A 483 -2.20 15.08 -9.49
CA THR A 483 -2.17 13.61 -9.51
C THR A 483 -2.39 13.04 -8.12
N LEU A 484 -1.72 13.55 -7.09
CA LEU A 484 -1.88 13.11 -5.71
C LEU A 484 -3.24 13.49 -5.11
N ARG A 485 -3.87 14.57 -5.61
CA ARG A 485 -5.24 14.94 -5.26
C ARG A 485 -6.22 13.90 -5.79
N LEU A 486 -6.16 13.59 -7.09
CA LEU A 486 -7.05 12.62 -7.72
C LEU A 486 -6.74 11.17 -7.33
N TYR A 487 -5.49 10.75 -7.33
CA TYR A 487 -5.10 9.37 -7.07
C TYR A 487 -4.13 9.29 -5.88
N PRO A 488 -4.61 9.61 -4.65
CA PRO A 488 -3.79 9.48 -3.46
C PRO A 488 -3.44 8.00 -3.25
N ALA A 489 -2.15 7.69 -3.12
CA ALA A 489 -1.66 6.30 -3.08
C ALA A 489 -2.39 5.42 -2.05
N ALA A 490 -2.77 5.98 -0.90
CA ALA A 490 -3.64 5.36 0.10
C ALA A 490 -4.94 6.20 0.28
N PRO A 491 -6.05 5.86 -0.41
CA PRO A 491 -7.25 6.71 -0.45
C PRO A 491 -8.00 6.82 0.88
N LEU A 492 -7.78 5.88 1.81
CA LEU A 492 -8.30 5.90 3.18
C LEU A 492 -7.21 6.19 4.24
N LEU A 493 -6.02 6.62 3.81
CA LEU A 493 -4.78 6.53 4.58
C LEU A 493 -4.55 5.11 5.13
N LEU A 494 -3.61 4.99 6.06
CA LEU A 494 -3.55 3.81 6.92
C LEU A 494 -4.59 3.96 8.04
N PRO A 495 -5.36 2.91 8.37
CA PRO A 495 -6.35 2.96 9.45
C PRO A 495 -5.72 3.36 10.78
N HIS A 496 -6.41 4.19 11.55
CA HIS A 496 -6.04 4.57 12.91
C HIS A 496 -6.92 3.82 13.91
N GLU A 497 -6.50 3.73 15.17
CA GLU A 497 -7.32 3.19 16.25
C GLU A 497 -7.27 4.12 17.47
N SER A 498 -8.43 4.40 18.07
CA SER A 498 -8.51 5.26 19.25
C SER A 498 -7.97 4.53 20.50
N ALA A 499 -6.95 5.09 21.14
CA ALA A 499 -6.36 4.58 22.37
C ALA A 499 -7.25 4.78 23.62
N ALA A 500 -8.15 5.76 23.57
CA ALA A 500 -9.08 6.16 24.62
C ALA A 500 -10.42 6.62 24.00
N ASP A 501 -11.43 6.82 24.84
CA ASP A 501 -12.67 7.48 24.43
C ASP A 501 -12.37 8.93 24.04
N CYS A 502 -12.98 9.40 22.94
CA CYS A 502 -12.79 10.76 22.44
C CYS A 502 -14.04 11.27 21.73
N LYS A 503 -13.95 12.47 21.14
CA LYS A 503 -15.00 13.05 20.31
C LYS A 503 -14.47 13.35 18.90
N VAL A 504 -15.34 13.19 17.92
CA VAL A 504 -15.12 13.63 16.53
C VAL A 504 -16.40 14.30 16.03
N GLY A 505 -16.35 15.57 15.62
CA GLY A 505 -17.53 16.30 15.14
C GLY A 505 -18.65 16.38 16.18
N GLY A 506 -18.29 16.41 17.47
CA GLY A 506 -19.23 16.43 18.59
C GLY A 506 -19.94 15.09 18.87
N TYR A 507 -19.54 14.00 18.23
CA TYR A 507 -20.00 12.64 18.50
C TYR A 507 -19.02 11.87 19.38
N ASP A 508 -19.53 10.96 20.21
CA ASP A 508 -18.71 10.09 21.05
C ASP A 508 -18.09 8.96 20.22
N VAL A 509 -16.77 8.79 20.36
CA VAL A 509 -15.98 7.71 19.74
C VAL A 509 -15.34 6.88 20.85
N PRO A 510 -15.87 5.67 21.14
CA PRO A 510 -15.32 4.81 22.18
C PRO A 510 -13.92 4.28 21.82
N ARG A 511 -13.12 3.97 22.84
CA ARG A 511 -11.81 3.31 22.73
C ARG A 511 -11.88 2.04 21.86
N GLY A 512 -10.80 1.79 21.11
CA GLY A 512 -10.69 0.67 20.18
C GLY A 512 -11.50 0.84 18.89
N THR A 513 -12.02 2.04 18.61
CA THR A 513 -12.70 2.34 17.34
C THR A 513 -11.65 2.60 16.26
N ILE A 514 -11.83 1.97 15.10
CA ILE A 514 -11.01 2.20 13.91
C ILE A 514 -11.41 3.54 13.30
N LEU A 515 -10.47 4.44 13.07
CA LEU A 515 -10.68 5.67 12.30
C LEU A 515 -10.21 5.45 10.85
N LEU A 516 -11.12 5.70 9.91
CA LEU A 516 -10.86 5.73 8.47
C LEU A 516 -11.02 7.16 7.97
N VAL A 517 -9.95 7.76 7.46
CA VAL A 517 -10.01 9.11 6.88
C VAL A 517 -10.07 8.97 5.37
N ASN A 518 -11.22 9.29 4.79
CA ASN A 518 -11.48 9.17 3.37
C ASN A 518 -10.89 10.37 2.61
N VAL A 519 -9.58 10.35 2.44
CA VAL A 519 -8.82 11.38 1.72
C VAL A 519 -9.29 11.48 0.27
N TYR A 520 -9.70 10.37 -0.34
CA TYR A 520 -10.31 10.39 -1.67
C TYR A 520 -11.54 11.30 -1.75
N ALA A 521 -12.42 11.23 -0.75
CA ALA A 521 -13.60 12.10 -0.67
C ALA A 521 -13.21 13.55 -0.35
N ILE A 522 -12.31 13.78 0.61
CA ILE A 522 -11.84 15.12 0.99
C ILE A 522 -11.22 15.86 -0.22
N HIS A 523 -10.41 15.15 -1.00
CA HIS A 523 -9.75 15.70 -2.19
C HIS A 523 -10.71 15.93 -3.37
N ARG A 524 -11.95 15.44 -3.29
CA ARG A 524 -12.99 15.58 -4.30
C ARG A 524 -14.24 16.29 -3.79
N ASP A 525 -14.14 16.96 -2.65
CA ASP A 525 -15.27 17.72 -2.10
C ASP A 525 -15.57 18.93 -3.00
N PRO A 526 -16.75 19.00 -3.64
CA PRO A 526 -17.12 20.12 -4.50
C PRO A 526 -17.25 21.45 -3.74
N ALA A 527 -17.36 21.42 -2.41
CA ALA A 527 -17.34 22.64 -1.59
C ALA A 527 -15.93 23.25 -1.48
N VAL A 528 -14.88 22.47 -1.73
CA VAL A 528 -13.46 22.88 -1.62
C VAL A 528 -12.78 22.96 -2.99
N TRP A 529 -13.15 22.06 -3.88
CA TRP A 529 -12.55 21.89 -5.20
C TRP A 529 -13.60 22.07 -6.28
N GLU A 530 -13.52 23.17 -7.04
CA GLU A 530 -14.28 23.34 -8.29
C GLU A 530 -13.99 22.18 -9.24
N ASP A 531 -14.99 21.65 -9.95
CA ASP A 531 -14.87 20.50 -10.87
C ASP A 531 -13.95 19.38 -10.35
N PRO A 532 -14.26 18.79 -9.18
CA PRO A 532 -13.29 17.99 -8.42
C PRO A 532 -12.81 16.72 -9.15
N GLY A 533 -13.57 16.23 -10.13
CA GLY A 533 -13.20 15.06 -10.94
C GLY A 533 -12.26 15.37 -12.12
N GLU A 534 -12.14 16.63 -12.52
CA GLU A 534 -11.32 17.03 -13.67
C GLU A 534 -9.85 17.17 -13.28
N PHE A 535 -8.95 16.61 -14.11
CA PHE A 535 -7.51 16.79 -13.98
C PHE A 535 -7.09 18.17 -14.51
N ARG A 536 -6.85 19.11 -13.59
CA ARG A 536 -6.49 20.49 -13.92
C ARG A 536 -5.33 20.98 -13.05
N PRO A 537 -4.07 20.72 -13.44
CA PRO A 537 -2.88 21.17 -12.70
C PRO A 537 -2.89 22.66 -12.36
N GLU A 538 -3.49 23.49 -13.20
CA GLU A 538 -3.65 24.95 -13.02
C GLU A 538 -4.31 25.33 -11.68
N ARG A 539 -5.01 24.40 -11.00
CA ARG A 539 -5.52 24.60 -9.63
C ARG A 539 -4.41 24.93 -8.64
N PHE A 540 -3.20 24.43 -8.86
CA PHE A 540 -2.04 24.62 -7.98
C PHE A 540 -1.10 25.74 -8.42
N GLU A 541 -1.30 26.29 -9.62
CA GLU A 541 -0.42 27.30 -10.21
C GLU A 541 -0.50 28.61 -9.42
N GLY A 542 0.65 29.22 -9.15
CA GLY A 542 0.72 30.51 -8.44
C GLY A 542 0.11 30.50 -7.03
N GLY A 543 0.04 29.34 -6.37
CA GLY A 543 -0.52 29.23 -5.02
C GLY A 543 -2.06 29.27 -4.95
N LYS A 544 -2.78 29.12 -6.08
CA LYS A 544 -4.26 29.14 -6.11
C LYS A 544 -4.95 28.12 -5.18
N ALA A 545 -4.27 27.03 -4.84
CA ALA A 545 -4.76 26.01 -3.91
C ALA A 545 -4.31 26.23 -2.45
N GLU A 546 -3.60 27.32 -2.13
CA GLU A 546 -3.18 27.62 -0.76
C GLU A 546 -4.40 27.68 0.18
N GLY A 547 -4.26 27.08 1.36
CA GLY A 547 -5.34 26.97 2.35
C GLY A 547 -6.30 25.81 2.13
N ARG A 548 -6.32 25.17 0.95
CA ARG A 548 -7.09 23.93 0.72
C ARG A 548 -6.36 22.74 1.33
N LEU A 549 -7.10 21.83 1.95
CA LEU A 549 -6.49 20.64 2.56
C LEU A 549 -6.12 19.63 1.48
N LEU A 550 -4.82 19.41 1.32
CA LEU A 550 -4.23 18.34 0.51
C LEU A 550 -3.39 17.46 1.45
N MET A 551 -3.77 16.20 1.62
CA MET A 551 -3.15 15.28 2.59
C MET A 551 -2.82 13.87 2.04
N PRO A 552 -2.20 13.75 0.85
CA PRO A 552 -1.85 12.45 0.25
C PRO A 552 -0.84 11.66 1.09
N PHE A 553 -0.09 12.34 1.95
CA PHE A 553 0.89 11.75 2.88
C PHE A 553 0.39 11.72 4.34
N GLY A 554 -0.89 12.01 4.58
CA GLY A 554 -1.47 12.14 5.91
C GLY A 554 -1.02 13.41 6.67
N MET A 555 -1.35 13.46 7.95
CA MET A 555 -1.10 14.59 8.85
C MET A 555 -0.74 14.09 10.25
N GLY A 556 -0.23 14.98 11.11
CA GLY A 556 0.04 14.69 12.52
C GLY A 556 1.24 13.76 12.72
N ARG A 557 1.29 13.09 13.87
CA ARG A 557 2.43 12.21 14.25
C ARG A 557 2.66 11.06 13.28
N ARG A 558 1.59 10.62 12.60
CA ARG A 558 1.61 9.50 11.66
C ARG A 558 1.82 9.92 10.20
N LYS A 559 2.08 11.20 9.92
CA LYS A 559 2.42 11.69 8.57
C LYS A 559 3.54 10.86 7.94
N CYS A 560 3.48 10.57 6.65
CA CYS A 560 4.49 9.76 5.97
C CYS A 560 5.91 10.33 6.16
N PRO A 561 6.89 9.55 6.65
CA PRO A 561 8.27 10.03 6.77
C PRO A 561 8.98 10.08 5.40
N GLY A 562 8.46 9.37 4.39
CA GLY A 562 9.03 9.28 3.04
C GLY A 562 8.55 10.34 2.06
N GLU A 563 7.76 11.33 2.50
CA GLU A 563 7.18 12.38 1.63
C GLU A 563 8.26 13.08 0.77
N THR A 564 9.35 13.54 1.37
CA THR A 564 10.43 14.23 0.67
C THR A 564 11.10 13.35 -0.38
N LEU A 565 11.37 12.07 -0.04
CA LEU A 565 11.96 11.11 -0.97
C LEU A 565 10.99 10.79 -2.12
N ALA A 566 9.71 10.60 -1.82
CA ALA A 566 8.68 10.29 -2.80
C ALA A 566 8.51 11.45 -3.80
N LEU A 567 8.32 12.68 -3.33
CA LEU A 567 8.13 13.84 -4.20
C LEU A 567 9.36 14.11 -5.07
N ARG A 568 10.57 13.95 -4.52
CA ARG A 568 11.81 14.12 -5.29
C ARG A 568 11.97 13.04 -6.36
N THR A 569 11.70 11.78 -6.01
CA THR A 569 11.73 10.67 -6.96
C THR A 569 10.68 10.85 -8.04
N ILE A 570 9.42 11.11 -7.69
CA ILE A 570 8.33 11.32 -8.66
C ILE A 570 8.67 12.47 -9.61
N GLY A 571 9.12 13.61 -9.08
CA GLY A 571 9.52 14.76 -9.90
C GLY A 571 10.64 14.44 -10.87
N LEU A 572 11.71 13.77 -10.42
CA LEU A 572 12.82 13.40 -11.29
C LEU A 572 12.41 12.39 -12.36
N VAL A 573 11.67 11.35 -11.98
CA VAL A 573 11.22 10.30 -12.90
C VAL A 573 10.26 10.90 -13.93
N LEU A 574 9.17 11.52 -13.48
CA LEU A 574 8.13 12.07 -14.35
C LEU A 574 8.71 13.15 -15.28
N GLY A 575 9.48 14.10 -14.72
CA GLY A 575 10.11 15.14 -15.51
C GLY A 575 11.03 14.56 -16.57
N THR A 576 11.88 13.57 -16.23
CA THR A 576 12.79 12.96 -17.20
C THR A 576 12.06 12.20 -18.30
N LEU A 577 10.98 11.48 -17.97
CA LEU A 577 10.13 10.80 -18.95
C LEU A 577 9.51 11.80 -19.94
N ILE A 578 8.97 12.93 -19.44
CA ILE A 578 8.41 14.01 -20.26
C ILE A 578 9.50 14.66 -21.13
N GLN A 579 10.69 14.89 -20.56
CA GLN A 579 11.81 15.51 -21.25
C GLN A 579 12.32 14.66 -22.43
N CYS A 580 12.39 13.34 -22.25
CA CYS A 580 13.11 12.46 -23.17
C CYS A 580 12.24 11.92 -24.31
N PHE A 581 10.92 11.81 -24.10
CA PHE A 581 10.06 11.07 -25.02
C PHE A 581 8.79 11.85 -25.38
N ASP A 582 8.39 11.70 -26.64
CA ASP A 582 7.04 11.97 -27.10
C ASP A 582 6.20 10.74 -26.76
N TRP A 583 5.10 10.98 -26.05
CA TRP A 583 4.24 9.95 -25.50
C TRP A 583 2.90 9.96 -26.20
N ASP A 584 2.49 8.78 -26.66
CA ASP A 584 1.19 8.57 -27.27
C ASP A 584 0.47 7.39 -26.62
N ARG A 585 -0.85 7.38 -26.74
CA ARG A 585 -1.68 6.25 -26.35
C ARG A 585 -1.45 5.08 -27.31
N VAL A 586 -1.58 3.86 -26.83
CA VAL A 586 -1.58 2.67 -27.69
C VAL A 586 -2.84 2.72 -28.58
N ASP A 587 -2.63 2.65 -29.90
CA ASP A 587 -3.70 2.67 -30.91
C ASP A 587 -4.65 3.89 -30.82
N GLY A 588 -4.22 4.99 -30.18
CA GLY A 588 -5.04 6.18 -29.95
C GLY A 588 -6.18 6.01 -28.92
N VAL A 589 -6.30 4.84 -28.29
CA VAL A 589 -7.37 4.51 -27.35
C VAL A 589 -7.14 5.21 -26.01
N GLU A 590 -8.17 5.84 -25.45
CA GLU A 590 -8.11 6.47 -24.13
C GLU A 590 -7.65 5.49 -23.05
N VAL A 591 -6.79 5.97 -22.14
CA VAL A 591 -6.27 5.15 -21.06
C VAL A 591 -7.41 4.82 -20.09
N ASP A 592 -7.55 3.54 -19.75
CA ASP A 592 -8.49 3.09 -18.71
C ASP A 592 -8.04 3.60 -17.33
N MET A 593 -8.87 4.46 -16.73
CA MET A 593 -8.62 5.07 -15.42
C MET A 593 -9.29 4.29 -14.27
N THR A 594 -9.74 3.06 -14.50
CA THR A 594 -10.43 2.24 -13.50
C THR A 594 -9.53 1.93 -12.30
N GLU A 595 -10.08 2.20 -11.11
CA GLU A 595 -9.39 2.10 -9.83
C GLU A 595 -9.48 0.68 -9.26
N GLY A 596 -8.33 0.10 -8.93
CA GLY A 596 -8.23 -1.16 -8.21
C GLY A 596 -8.54 -1.04 -6.72
N GLY A 597 -8.66 -2.18 -6.04
CA GLY A 597 -8.91 -2.26 -4.60
C GLY A 597 -7.69 -2.68 -3.78
N GLY A 598 -7.75 -2.41 -2.48
CA GLY A 598 -6.75 -2.86 -1.51
C GLY A 598 -6.40 -1.76 -0.51
N LEU A 599 -5.19 -1.84 0.05
CA LEU A 599 -4.61 -0.76 0.86
C LEU A 599 -4.27 0.48 0.03
N THR A 600 -3.88 0.25 -1.22
CA THR A 600 -3.52 1.29 -2.20
C THR A 600 -4.58 1.38 -3.31
N ILE A 601 -4.44 2.39 -4.18
CA ILE A 601 -5.27 2.57 -5.38
C ILE A 601 -4.47 2.29 -6.66
N PRO A 602 -4.17 1.03 -7.00
CA PRO A 602 -3.51 0.71 -8.27
C PRO A 602 -4.48 0.90 -9.45
N MET A 603 -3.96 1.05 -10.66
CA MET A 603 -4.78 0.88 -11.87
C MET A 603 -5.17 -0.60 -12.02
N THR A 604 -6.41 -0.90 -12.42
CA THR A 604 -6.84 -2.28 -12.71
C THR A 604 -6.13 -2.82 -13.94
N VAL A 605 -6.05 -2.00 -14.99
CA VAL A 605 -5.29 -2.28 -16.21
C VAL A 605 -3.97 -1.49 -16.12
N PRO A 606 -2.81 -2.16 -16.05
CA PRO A 606 -1.52 -1.47 -16.05
C PRO A 606 -1.37 -0.58 -17.29
N LEU A 607 -0.81 0.62 -17.11
CA LEU A 607 -0.65 1.56 -18.22
C LEU A 607 0.33 1.02 -19.26
N GLU A 608 -0.14 0.90 -20.50
CA GLU A 608 0.70 0.73 -21.68
C GLU A 608 0.68 2.00 -22.52
N ALA A 609 1.85 2.42 -23.00
CA ALA A 609 2.01 3.65 -23.75
C ALA A 609 3.03 3.50 -24.87
N MET A 610 2.85 4.28 -25.93
CA MET A 610 3.84 4.42 -27.00
C MET A 610 4.84 5.51 -26.62
N CYS A 611 6.11 5.20 -26.76
CA CYS A 611 7.22 6.02 -26.33
C CYS A 611 8.20 6.22 -27.48
N ARG A 612 8.35 7.45 -27.95
CA ARG A 612 9.25 7.84 -29.04
C ARG A 612 10.33 8.81 -28.54
N PRO A 613 11.63 8.54 -28.75
CA PRO A 613 12.69 9.48 -28.39
C PRO A 613 12.49 10.86 -29.03
N ARG A 614 12.48 11.92 -28.22
CA ARG A 614 12.34 13.29 -28.71
C ARG A 614 13.54 13.66 -29.58
N ALA A 615 13.28 14.21 -30.77
CA ALA A 615 14.34 14.62 -31.69
C ALA A 615 15.30 15.66 -31.06
N ALA A 616 14.75 16.57 -30.25
CA ALA A 616 15.51 17.60 -29.55
C ALA A 616 16.53 17.04 -28.54
N LEU A 617 16.30 15.84 -28.00
CA LEU A 617 17.16 15.20 -27.00
C LEU A 617 18.04 14.09 -27.60
N ARG A 618 18.05 13.93 -28.93
CA ARG A 618 18.76 12.81 -29.60
C ARG A 618 20.23 12.71 -29.21
N GLY A 619 20.95 13.82 -29.16
CA GLY A 619 22.37 13.83 -28.76
C GLY A 619 22.58 13.38 -27.31
N VAL A 620 21.71 13.79 -26.39
CA VAL A 620 21.74 13.36 -24.98
C VAL A 620 21.44 11.86 -24.88
N LEU A 621 20.40 11.39 -25.57
CA LEU A 621 19.95 9.99 -25.54
C LEU A 621 20.95 9.02 -26.18
N GLN A 622 21.67 9.45 -27.22
CA GLN A 622 22.75 8.67 -27.83
C GLN A 622 23.98 8.57 -26.93
N GLY A 623 24.26 9.61 -26.15
CA GLY A 623 25.37 9.61 -25.18
C GLY A 623 25.06 8.93 -23.85
N LEU A 624 23.84 8.38 -23.67
CA LEU A 624 23.44 7.78 -22.40
C LEU A 624 24.13 6.48 -22.09
#